data_AF-A0A4Q4SGH7-F1
#
_entry.id   AF-A0A4Q4SGH7-F1
#
_cell.length_a   1.000
_cell.length_b   1.000
_cell.length_c   1.000
_cell.angle_alpha   90.00
_cell.angle_beta   90.00
_cell.angle_gamma   90.00
#
_symmetry.space_group_name_H-M   'P 1'
#
loop_
_entity.id
_entity.type
_entity.pdbx_description
1 polymer ?
#
loop_
_entity_poly.entity_id
_entity_poly.type
_entity_poly.pdbx_seq_one_letter_code
_entity_poly.pdbx_strand_id
1 'polypeptide(L)'
;MLTSAAEQINTSFNISDKAFPHSYWPVLSWNLGGAAAPLLGLPLMENFGVRWSYLVIYAVLIIFIIPQALAKNFATIIVTRIITGSCSGVLANITSGIVSDIWKDGRAKSFGTSLYIFALLAGLNMGPVFGSLVVQYTTWRWIFLSQIIFYSALIPVLFFLLPEVRPDVILTRRARRIRAETGKEVYAQAEKEHTNFGEILRETLVRPTRMLCTEGVVLSFGMWSAFCIGTAFMFTQSIVQVFSELYGWSFFGTGLVQSAVVIGELIGLVASLVQDRIYFASAKRNTDTPGKPIPEARLYLSIPASFIGLSGGLFYFAWTSYASIPWIVPSISLAFVGFGMFCSTAGVTTYVVDAYAKYAASAIAGIAFLENFMAAFLPLATQSMYRTLGFQWASSLLGFIALALSFIPLILLRFGKSIRGKSPFMSEAGYED
;
A
#
# COMPACT_ATOMS: atom_id res chain seq x y z
N MET A 1 0.71 11.61 -8.70
CA MET A 1 1.01 12.92 -9.34
C MET A 1 1.21 12.80 -10.84
N LEU A 2 2.00 11.85 -11.34
CA LEU A 2 2.40 11.86 -12.76
C LEU A 2 1.26 11.58 -13.75
N THR A 3 0.27 10.76 -13.36
CA THR A 3 -0.94 10.49 -14.15
C THR A 3 -1.63 11.78 -14.57
N SER A 4 -1.51 12.83 -13.75
CA SER A 4 -2.06 14.15 -14.03
C SER A 4 -1.36 14.94 -15.13
N ALA A 5 -0.17 14.51 -15.52
CA ALA A 5 0.64 15.16 -16.55
C ALA A 5 0.77 14.32 -17.83
N ALA A 6 0.03 13.22 -17.94
CA ALA A 6 0.15 12.25 -19.03
C ALA A 6 0.13 12.91 -20.42
N GLU A 7 -0.84 13.80 -20.67
CA GLU A 7 -0.98 14.48 -21.96
C GLU A 7 0.16 15.47 -22.27
N GLN A 8 0.60 16.26 -21.28
CA GLN A 8 1.72 17.18 -21.45
C GLN A 8 3.04 16.44 -21.70
N ILE A 9 3.25 15.29 -21.04
CA ILE A 9 4.43 14.45 -21.23
C ILE A 9 4.40 13.82 -22.61
N ASN A 10 3.26 13.29 -23.04
CA ASN A 10 3.10 12.74 -24.37
C ASN A 10 3.42 13.77 -25.46
N THR A 11 2.89 14.99 -25.31
CA THR A 11 3.18 16.09 -26.24
C THR A 11 4.66 16.47 -26.23
N SER A 12 5.30 16.49 -25.05
CA SER A 12 6.72 16.84 -24.92
C SER A 12 7.68 15.84 -25.57
N PHE A 13 7.28 14.58 -25.70
CA PHE A 13 8.10 13.49 -26.23
C PHE A 13 7.53 12.83 -27.48
N ASN A 14 6.49 13.41 -28.10
CA ASN A 14 5.80 12.87 -29.27
C ASN A 14 5.34 11.40 -29.10
N ILE A 15 4.77 11.08 -27.93
CA ILE A 15 4.22 9.75 -27.63
C ILE A 15 2.72 9.73 -27.98
N SER A 16 2.29 8.70 -28.70
CA SER A 16 0.89 8.53 -29.10
C SER A 16 0.21 7.42 -28.31
N ASP A 17 -0.92 7.73 -27.66
CA ASP A 17 -1.74 6.74 -26.96
C ASP A 17 -2.82 6.10 -27.86
N LYS A 18 -2.75 6.28 -29.18
CA LYS A 18 -3.79 5.80 -30.11
C LYS A 18 -3.89 4.27 -30.17
N ALA A 19 -2.76 3.58 -30.25
CA ALA A 19 -2.71 2.12 -30.36
C ALA A 19 -2.54 1.42 -29.01
N PHE A 20 -1.81 2.05 -28.09
CA PHE A 20 -1.50 1.52 -26.77
C PHE A 20 -1.33 2.69 -25.79
N PRO A 21 -1.76 2.58 -24.52
CA PRO A 21 -1.67 3.67 -23.54
C PRO A 21 -0.24 3.85 -23.01
N HIS A 22 0.66 4.32 -23.87
CA HIS A 22 2.08 4.52 -23.59
C HIS A 22 2.35 5.51 -22.46
N SER A 23 1.47 6.49 -22.24
CA SER A 23 1.56 7.44 -21.12
C SER A 23 1.62 6.80 -19.74
N TYR A 24 1.28 5.51 -19.60
CA TYR A 24 1.29 4.79 -18.33
C TYR A 24 2.55 3.97 -18.07
N TRP A 25 3.48 3.86 -19.03
CA TRP A 25 4.79 3.25 -18.78
C TRP A 25 5.52 3.81 -17.55
N PRO A 26 5.48 5.13 -17.26
CA PRO A 26 6.06 5.69 -16.03
C PRO A 26 5.39 5.21 -14.73
N VAL A 27 4.08 4.93 -14.75
CA VAL A 27 3.34 4.40 -13.60
C VAL A 27 3.65 2.92 -13.42
N LEU A 28 3.63 2.17 -14.52
CA LEU A 28 3.97 0.75 -14.54
C LEU A 28 5.40 0.52 -14.02
N SER A 29 6.37 1.27 -14.54
CA SER A 29 7.78 1.14 -14.14
C SER A 29 8.00 1.45 -12.65
N TRP A 30 7.34 2.48 -12.12
CA TRP A 30 7.37 2.78 -10.68
C TRP A 30 6.85 1.60 -9.84
N ASN A 31 5.66 1.09 -10.18
CA ASN A 31 5.02 0.03 -9.42
C ASN A 31 5.77 -1.32 -9.56
N LEU A 32 6.34 -1.62 -10.74
CA LEU A 32 7.22 -2.80 -10.89
C LEU A 32 8.47 -2.71 -10.02
N GLY A 33 9.12 -1.54 -9.98
CA GLY A 33 10.23 -1.28 -9.08
C GLY A 33 9.81 -1.50 -7.61
N GLY A 34 8.65 -0.97 -7.24
CA GLY A 34 8.06 -1.07 -5.89
C GLY A 34 7.60 -2.48 -5.50
N ALA A 35 7.24 -3.35 -6.46
CA ALA A 35 6.93 -4.76 -6.21
C ALA A 35 8.19 -5.57 -5.91
N ALA A 36 9.24 -5.45 -6.73
CA ALA A 36 10.41 -6.33 -6.65
C ALA A 36 11.40 -5.92 -5.55
N ALA A 37 11.65 -4.61 -5.39
CA ALA A 37 12.73 -4.14 -4.53
C ALA A 37 12.55 -4.39 -3.02
N PRO A 38 11.34 -4.31 -2.42
CA PRO A 38 11.15 -4.61 -0.99
C PRO A 38 11.61 -6.01 -0.60
N LEU A 39 11.41 -6.98 -1.49
CA LEU A 39 11.81 -8.37 -1.26
C LEU A 39 13.33 -8.52 -1.09
N LEU A 40 14.12 -7.61 -1.67
CA LEU A 40 15.57 -7.55 -1.55
C LEU A 40 16.05 -6.53 -0.50
N GLY A 41 15.34 -5.42 -0.36
CA GLY A 41 15.73 -4.29 0.48
C GLY A 41 15.48 -4.51 1.97
N LEU A 42 14.38 -5.16 2.35
CA LEU A 42 14.05 -5.43 3.76
C LEU A 42 15.14 -6.23 4.51
N PRO A 43 15.70 -7.33 3.98
CA PRO A 43 16.74 -8.09 4.69
C PRO A 43 18.07 -7.33 4.83
N LEU A 44 18.35 -6.38 3.93
CA LEU A 44 19.49 -5.48 4.11
C LEU A 44 19.26 -4.59 5.34
N MET A 45 18.06 -4.04 5.50
CA MET A 45 17.72 -3.19 6.65
C MET A 45 17.67 -3.97 7.98
N GLU A 46 17.35 -5.27 7.93
CA GLU A 46 17.39 -6.19 9.07
C GLU A 46 18.79 -6.29 9.67
N ASN A 47 19.79 -6.44 8.81
CA ASN A 47 21.17 -6.66 9.23
C ASN A 47 21.94 -5.36 9.50
N PHE A 48 21.77 -4.36 8.64
CA PHE A 48 22.54 -3.10 8.72
C PHE A 48 21.89 -2.04 9.62
N GLY A 49 20.67 -2.28 10.09
CA GLY A 49 19.88 -1.34 10.88
C GLY A 49 19.00 -0.45 10.03
N VAL A 50 17.88 -0.03 10.62
CA VAL A 50 16.82 0.69 9.92
C VAL A 50 17.25 2.12 9.64
N ARG A 51 17.86 2.79 10.62
CA ARG A 51 18.17 4.23 10.53
C ARG A 51 19.03 4.58 9.32
N TRP A 52 20.21 3.97 9.20
CA TRP A 52 21.15 4.31 8.12
C TRP A 52 20.66 3.83 6.77
N SER A 53 20.10 2.62 6.71
CA SER A 53 19.54 2.09 5.48
C SER A 53 18.40 2.95 4.95
N TYR A 54 17.52 3.44 5.83
CA TYR A 54 16.41 4.34 5.47
C TYR A 54 16.96 5.64 4.87
N LEU A 55 17.93 6.28 5.54
CA LEU A 55 18.53 7.53 5.07
C LEU A 55 19.26 7.37 3.73
N VAL A 56 19.99 6.27 3.52
CA VAL A 56 20.69 6.00 2.25
C VAL A 56 19.68 5.79 1.11
N ILE A 57 18.67 4.93 1.32
CA ILE A 57 17.64 4.68 0.29
C ILE A 57 16.86 5.96 0.00
N TYR A 58 16.58 6.78 1.01
CA TYR A 58 15.93 8.08 0.86
C TYR A 58 16.77 9.07 0.06
N ALA A 59 18.09 9.13 0.28
CA ALA A 59 18.99 9.94 -0.51
C ALA A 59 19.06 9.46 -1.98
N VAL A 60 19.14 8.14 -2.20
CA VAL A 60 19.10 7.54 -3.55
C VAL A 60 17.79 7.87 -4.25
N LEU A 61 16.64 7.80 -3.56
CA LEU A 61 15.35 8.22 -4.09
C LEU A 61 15.42 9.65 -4.65
N ILE A 62 15.91 10.62 -3.84
CA ILE A 62 16.00 12.03 -4.25
C ILE A 62 16.92 12.21 -5.47
N ILE A 63 18.10 11.58 -5.44
CA ILE A 63 19.07 11.65 -6.54
C ILE A 63 18.44 11.17 -7.85
N PHE A 64 17.68 10.07 -7.83
CA PHE A 64 17.03 9.53 -9.02
C PHE A 64 15.72 10.22 -9.41
N ILE A 65 15.21 11.19 -8.63
CA ILE A 65 14.14 12.10 -9.09
C ILE A 65 14.71 13.22 -9.98
N ILE A 66 15.98 13.62 -9.80
CA ILE A 66 16.61 14.73 -10.56
C ILE A 66 16.61 14.48 -12.09
N PRO A 67 17.05 13.31 -12.60
CA PRO A 67 17.03 13.05 -14.04
C PRO A 67 15.63 13.09 -14.65
N GLN A 68 14.58 12.95 -13.85
CA GLN A 68 13.19 12.93 -14.30
C GLN A 68 12.68 14.34 -14.55
N ALA A 69 13.05 15.28 -13.68
CA ALA A 69 12.82 16.70 -13.89
C ALA A 69 13.56 17.22 -15.14
N LEU A 70 14.76 16.69 -15.39
CA LEU A 70 15.64 17.11 -16.48
C LEU A 70 15.54 16.23 -17.74
N ALA A 71 14.56 15.31 -17.79
CA ALA A 71 14.47 14.32 -18.84
C ALA A 71 14.29 14.97 -20.22
N LYS A 72 15.13 14.54 -21.17
CA LYS A 72 15.10 14.93 -22.58
C LYS A 72 14.45 13.89 -23.49
N ASN A 73 14.16 12.70 -22.96
CA ASN A 73 13.46 11.63 -23.65
C ASN A 73 12.60 10.83 -22.67
N PHE A 74 11.62 10.11 -23.20
CA PHE A 74 10.67 9.32 -22.43
C PHE A 74 11.33 8.14 -21.70
N ALA A 75 12.32 7.50 -22.31
CA ALA A 75 13.05 6.37 -21.72
C ALA A 75 13.76 6.75 -20.41
N THR A 76 14.30 7.98 -20.32
CA THR A 76 14.92 8.50 -19.10
C THR A 76 13.93 8.49 -17.94
N ILE A 77 12.67 8.90 -18.18
CA ILE A 77 11.62 8.87 -17.17
C ILE A 77 11.33 7.42 -16.76
N ILE A 78 11.18 6.50 -17.71
CA ILE A 78 10.87 5.10 -17.40
C ILE A 78 11.96 4.45 -16.55
N VAL A 79 13.24 4.53 -16.96
CA VAL A 79 14.34 3.86 -16.27
C VAL A 79 14.51 4.41 -14.85
N THR A 80 14.49 5.72 -14.70
CA THR A 80 14.61 6.35 -13.38
C THR A 80 13.37 6.13 -12.51
N ARG A 81 12.18 5.98 -13.10
CA ARG A 81 10.95 5.60 -12.40
C ARG A 81 11.07 4.25 -11.73
N ILE A 82 11.67 3.24 -12.39
CA ILE A 82 11.93 1.93 -11.77
C ILE A 82 12.73 2.11 -10.49
N ILE A 83 13.85 2.85 -10.56
CA ILE A 83 14.74 3.05 -9.41
C ILE A 83 14.04 3.81 -8.28
N THR A 84 13.33 4.90 -8.60
CA THR A 84 12.58 5.65 -7.59
C THR A 84 11.42 4.87 -6.99
N GLY A 85 10.73 4.05 -7.80
CA GLY A 85 9.68 3.15 -7.35
C GLY A 85 10.23 2.05 -6.44
N SER A 86 11.40 1.50 -6.76
CA SER A 86 12.13 0.57 -5.90
C SER A 86 12.48 1.18 -4.56
N CYS A 87 13.06 2.39 -4.53
CA CYS A 87 13.37 3.07 -3.28
C CYS A 87 12.10 3.35 -2.47
N SER A 88 11.05 3.87 -3.10
CA SER A 88 9.77 4.16 -2.45
C SER A 88 9.11 2.90 -1.89
N GLY A 89 9.14 1.78 -2.62
CA GLY A 89 8.59 0.52 -2.17
C GLY A 89 9.30 0.00 -0.93
N VAL A 90 10.64 0.04 -0.91
CA VAL A 90 11.42 -0.38 0.27
C VAL A 90 11.11 0.50 1.48
N LEU A 91 11.09 1.83 1.28
CA LEU A 91 10.78 2.80 2.33
C LEU A 91 9.35 2.67 2.88
N ALA A 92 8.37 2.36 2.03
CA ALA A 92 7.00 2.10 2.47
C ALA A 92 6.93 0.83 3.34
N ASN A 93 7.46 -0.29 2.84
CA ASN A 93 7.39 -1.57 3.54
C ASN A 93 8.13 -1.55 4.90
N ILE A 94 9.31 -0.93 4.97
CA ILE A 94 10.02 -0.84 6.25
C ILE A 94 9.27 0.04 7.25
N THR A 95 8.52 1.05 6.80
CA THR A 95 7.71 1.89 7.69
C THR A 95 6.65 1.08 8.42
N SER A 96 6.06 0.07 7.77
CA SER A 96 5.18 -0.90 8.44
C SER A 96 5.91 -1.67 9.55
N GLY A 97 7.17 -2.05 9.34
CA GLY A 97 8.02 -2.70 10.35
C GLY A 97 8.42 -1.77 11.51
N ILE A 98 8.69 -0.50 11.20
CA ILE A 98 8.97 0.53 12.21
C ILE A 98 7.77 0.69 13.15
N VAL A 99 6.54 0.69 12.63
CA VAL A 99 5.32 0.74 13.44
C VAL A 99 5.25 -0.46 14.40
N SER A 100 5.54 -1.68 13.93
CA SER A 100 5.55 -2.86 14.82
C SER A 100 6.66 -2.84 15.85
N ASP A 101 7.81 -2.24 15.54
CA ASP A 101 8.97 -2.18 16.44
C ASP A 101 8.82 -1.11 17.54
N ILE A 102 8.11 -0.01 17.26
CA ILE A 102 7.91 1.09 18.22
C ILE A 102 6.82 0.76 19.24
N TRP A 103 5.69 0.20 18.81
CA TRP A 103 4.54 -0.03 19.68
C TRP A 103 4.40 -1.50 20.07
N LYS A 104 4.39 -1.76 21.38
CA LYS A 104 3.99 -3.05 21.95
C LYS A 104 2.51 -3.34 21.66
N ASP A 105 2.15 -4.62 21.71
CA ASP A 105 0.80 -5.09 21.40
C ASP A 105 -0.29 -4.33 22.17
N GLY A 106 -1.43 -4.16 21.50
CA GLY A 106 -2.57 -3.44 22.05
C GLY A 106 -3.03 -2.28 21.17
N ARG A 107 -3.79 -1.37 21.78
CA ARG A 107 -4.50 -0.29 21.06
C ARG A 107 -3.56 0.68 20.33
N ALA A 108 -2.40 0.98 20.91
CA ALA A 108 -1.47 1.93 20.31
C ALA A 108 -0.87 1.40 19.00
N LYS A 109 -0.43 0.13 18.97
CA LYS A 109 0.06 -0.56 17.77
C LYS A 109 -1.03 -0.64 16.69
N SER A 110 -2.26 -0.97 17.10
CA SER A 110 -3.41 -1.02 16.20
C SER A 110 -3.69 0.32 15.53
N PHE A 111 -3.76 1.38 16.33
CA PHE A 111 -3.95 2.75 15.83
C PHE A 111 -2.80 3.20 14.93
N GLY A 112 -1.55 2.94 15.33
CA GLY A 112 -0.37 3.27 14.52
C GLY A 112 -0.38 2.57 13.15
N THR A 113 -0.82 1.31 13.11
CA THR A 113 -0.96 0.54 11.87
C THR A 113 -2.05 1.15 10.98
N SER A 114 -3.23 1.45 11.53
CA SER A 114 -4.33 2.09 10.79
C SER A 114 -3.94 3.49 10.27
N LEU A 115 -3.20 4.27 11.06
CA LEU A 115 -2.73 5.60 10.67
C LEU A 115 -1.70 5.51 9.53
N TYR A 116 -0.78 4.54 9.58
CA TYR A 116 0.15 4.27 8.49
C TYR A 116 -0.58 3.89 7.20
N ILE A 117 -1.56 2.98 7.27
CA ILE A 117 -2.36 2.56 6.10
C ILE A 117 -3.15 3.75 5.53
N PHE A 118 -3.72 4.58 6.40
CA PHE A 118 -4.38 5.81 5.97
C PHE A 118 -3.41 6.74 5.25
N ALA A 119 -2.23 7.00 5.82
CA ALA A 119 -1.23 7.87 5.19
C ALA A 119 -0.77 7.34 3.82
N LEU A 120 -0.62 6.02 3.68
CA LEU A 120 -0.27 5.36 2.43
C LEU A 120 -1.35 5.55 1.36
N LEU A 121 -2.61 5.23 1.69
CA LEU A 121 -3.74 5.33 0.76
C LEU A 121 -4.10 6.77 0.42
N ALA A 122 -4.17 7.63 1.43
CA ALA A 122 -4.42 9.05 1.26
C ALA A 122 -3.31 9.70 0.43
N GLY A 123 -2.05 9.31 0.64
CA GLY A 123 -0.92 9.77 -0.18
C GLY A 123 -1.05 9.35 -1.65
N LEU A 124 -1.44 8.09 -1.90
CA LEU A 124 -1.70 7.59 -3.24
C LEU A 124 -2.80 8.40 -3.96
N ASN A 125 -3.94 8.57 -3.29
CA ASN A 125 -5.11 9.26 -3.84
C ASN A 125 -4.99 10.80 -3.84
N MET A 126 -4.17 11.40 -2.99
CA MET A 126 -3.82 12.83 -3.08
C MET A 126 -2.84 13.12 -4.22
N GLY A 127 -2.14 12.10 -4.73
CA GLY A 127 -1.19 12.24 -5.81
C GLY A 127 -1.75 12.99 -7.03
N PRO A 128 -2.90 12.58 -7.61
CA PRO A 128 -3.53 13.31 -8.72
C PRO A 128 -3.95 14.74 -8.38
N VAL A 129 -4.40 14.99 -7.13
CA VAL A 129 -4.84 16.31 -6.65
C VAL A 129 -3.68 17.32 -6.71
N PHE A 130 -2.54 16.97 -6.10
CA PHE A 130 -1.36 17.83 -6.16
C PHE A 130 -0.76 17.88 -7.56
N GLY A 131 -0.80 16.76 -8.30
CA GLY A 131 -0.32 16.69 -9.67
C GLY A 131 -1.09 17.65 -10.60
N SER A 132 -2.42 17.68 -10.51
CA SER A 132 -3.26 18.55 -11.32
C SER A 132 -3.04 20.02 -10.97
N LEU A 133 -2.88 20.34 -9.69
CA LEU A 133 -2.57 21.70 -9.22
C LEU A 133 -1.23 22.20 -9.78
N VAL A 134 -0.17 21.38 -9.71
CA VAL A 134 1.14 21.75 -10.25
C VAL A 134 1.06 21.97 -11.76
N VAL A 135 0.41 21.05 -12.49
CA VAL A 135 0.30 21.10 -13.95
C VAL A 135 -0.56 22.27 -14.43
N GLN A 136 -1.57 22.67 -13.66
CA GLN A 136 -2.45 23.80 -13.97
C GLN A 136 -1.69 25.14 -13.99
N TYR A 137 -0.76 25.34 -13.05
CA TYR A 137 -0.06 26.62 -12.88
C TYR A 137 1.38 26.62 -13.39
N THR A 138 1.93 25.45 -13.73
CA THR A 138 3.34 25.31 -14.15
C THR A 138 3.48 24.27 -15.28
N THR A 139 4.50 23.42 -15.22
CA THR A 139 4.76 22.36 -16.22
C THR A 139 4.88 21.01 -15.52
N TRP A 140 4.72 19.91 -16.26
CA TRP A 140 4.91 18.57 -15.71
C TRP A 140 6.27 18.34 -15.02
N ARG A 141 7.32 19.08 -15.40
CA ARG A 141 8.64 18.98 -14.76
C ARG A 141 8.61 19.42 -13.30
N TRP A 142 7.75 20.39 -12.97
CA TRP A 142 7.58 20.86 -11.60
C TRP A 142 6.96 19.83 -10.66
N ILE A 143 6.35 18.76 -11.18
CA ILE A 143 5.95 17.62 -10.34
C ILE A 143 7.18 17.00 -9.68
N PHE A 144 8.28 16.87 -10.42
CA PHE A 144 9.51 16.29 -9.90
C PHE A 144 10.32 17.30 -9.09
N LEU A 145 10.37 18.56 -9.53
CA LEU A 145 11.06 19.61 -8.77
C LEU A 145 10.42 19.83 -7.39
N SER A 146 9.08 19.86 -7.32
CA SER A 146 8.38 20.01 -6.03
C SER A 146 8.63 18.82 -5.10
N GLN A 147 8.68 17.59 -5.63
CA GLN A 147 9.07 16.40 -4.86
C GLN A 147 10.51 16.48 -4.36
N ILE A 148 11.47 16.91 -5.19
CA ILE A 148 12.88 17.08 -4.77
C ILE A 148 12.97 18.07 -3.62
N ILE A 149 12.31 19.24 -3.74
CA ILE A 149 12.31 20.27 -2.69
C ILE A 149 11.71 19.71 -1.40
N PHE A 150 10.54 19.09 -1.50
CA PHE A 150 9.83 18.55 -0.33
C PHE A 150 10.63 17.44 0.36
N TYR A 151 11.13 16.45 -0.39
CA TYR A 151 11.91 15.37 0.18
C TYR A 151 13.26 15.84 0.74
N SER A 152 13.93 16.78 0.08
CA SER A 152 15.18 17.34 0.60
C SER A 152 14.95 18.13 1.90
N ALA A 153 13.83 18.86 2.00
CA ALA A 153 13.45 19.56 3.23
C ALA A 153 13.15 18.62 4.40
N LEU A 154 12.78 17.36 4.14
CA LEU A 154 12.56 16.34 5.17
C LEU A 154 13.85 15.64 5.61
N ILE A 155 14.97 15.78 4.89
CA ILE A 155 16.24 15.13 5.27
C ILE A 155 16.67 15.50 6.70
N PRO A 156 16.71 16.79 7.12
CA PRO A 156 17.11 17.13 8.48
C PRO A 156 16.18 16.51 9.53
N VAL A 157 14.87 16.51 9.26
CA VAL A 157 13.85 15.92 10.13
C VAL A 157 14.15 14.43 10.31
N LEU A 158 14.32 13.68 9.22
CA LEU A 158 14.63 12.25 9.26
C LEU A 158 15.98 11.98 9.93
N PHE A 159 17.00 12.77 9.60
CA PHE A 159 18.35 12.59 10.15
C PHE A 159 18.38 12.79 11.66
N PHE A 160 17.72 13.81 12.20
CA PHE A 160 17.74 14.08 13.64
C PHE A 160 16.70 13.26 14.42
N LEU A 161 15.53 12.96 13.84
CA LEU A 161 14.40 12.37 14.58
C LEU A 161 14.18 10.87 14.36
N LEU A 162 14.84 10.20 13.41
CA LEU A 162 14.67 8.76 13.17
C LEU A 162 15.72 7.94 13.95
N PRO A 163 15.49 7.52 15.20
CA PRO A 163 16.45 6.69 15.93
C PRO A 163 16.57 5.29 15.29
N GLU A 164 17.57 4.53 15.73
CA GLU A 164 17.54 3.09 15.50
C GLU A 164 16.39 2.49 16.31
N VAL A 165 15.44 1.84 15.62
CA VAL A 165 14.24 1.26 16.25
C VAL A 165 14.31 -0.26 16.36
N ARG A 166 15.16 -0.93 15.56
CA ARG A 166 15.21 -2.40 15.54
C ARG A 166 15.79 -2.99 16.83
N PRO A 167 15.04 -3.84 17.56
CA PRO A 167 15.51 -4.46 18.79
C PRO A 167 16.83 -5.23 18.62
N ASP A 168 16.96 -6.03 17.56
CA ASP A 168 18.13 -6.89 17.33
C ASP A 168 19.42 -6.09 17.17
N VAL A 169 19.35 -4.98 16.43
CA VAL A 169 20.49 -4.09 16.20
C VAL A 169 20.86 -3.33 17.48
N ILE A 170 19.87 -2.88 18.25
CA ILE A 170 20.09 -2.22 19.53
C ILE A 170 20.74 -3.18 20.54
N LEU A 171 20.22 -4.40 20.66
CA LEU A 171 20.72 -5.42 21.57
C LEU A 171 22.12 -5.89 21.19
N THR A 172 22.39 -6.08 19.89
CA THR A 172 23.73 -6.41 19.39
C THR A 172 24.74 -5.31 19.71
N ARG A 173 24.39 -4.03 19.50
CA ARG A 173 25.26 -2.90 19.87
C ARG A 173 25.51 -2.85 21.39
N ARG A 174 24.49 -3.11 22.22
CA ARG A 174 24.64 -3.18 23.69
C ARG A 174 25.51 -4.35 24.13
N ALA A 175 25.33 -5.54 23.56
CA ALA A 175 26.11 -6.72 23.86
C ALA A 175 27.60 -6.51 23.52
N ARG A 176 27.90 -5.90 22.37
CA ARG A 176 29.27 -5.50 21.99
C ARG A 176 29.88 -4.50 22.97
N ARG A 177 29.11 -3.50 23.41
CA ARG A 177 29.56 -2.52 24.39
C ARG A 177 29.89 -3.16 25.75
N ILE A 178 29.03 -4.04 26.25
CA ILE A 178 29.26 -4.76 27.52
C ILE A 178 30.51 -5.64 27.42
N ARG A 179 30.70 -6.34 26.29
CA ARG A 179 31.93 -7.12 26.03
C ARG A 179 33.18 -6.23 26.09
N ALA A 180 33.14 -5.07 25.45
CA ALA A 180 34.25 -4.13 25.42
C ALA A 180 34.55 -3.52 26.80
N GLU A 181 33.54 -3.22 27.61
CA GLU A 181 33.70 -2.58 28.92
C GLU A 181 34.03 -3.57 30.05
N THR A 182 33.49 -4.79 30.02
CA THR A 182 33.55 -5.74 31.15
C THR A 182 34.37 -6.99 30.88
N GLY A 183 34.72 -7.27 29.62
CA GLY A 183 35.33 -8.54 29.20
C GLY A 183 34.42 -9.76 29.32
N LYS A 184 33.16 -9.61 29.74
CA LYS A 184 32.20 -10.71 29.86
C LYS A 184 31.64 -11.10 28.49
N GLU A 185 31.55 -12.40 28.24
CA GLU A 185 30.98 -12.97 27.02
C GLU A 185 29.44 -12.85 26.98
N VAL A 186 28.96 -11.65 26.66
CA VAL A 186 27.53 -11.37 26.46
C VAL A 186 27.25 -11.25 24.96
N TYR A 187 26.34 -12.07 24.46
CA TYR A 187 25.90 -12.11 23.06
C TYR A 187 24.41 -11.84 22.97
N ALA A 188 23.99 -11.06 21.97
CA ALA A 188 22.58 -10.93 21.64
C ALA A 188 22.06 -12.23 20.99
N GLN A 189 20.76 -12.49 21.08
CA GLN A 189 20.13 -13.66 20.44
C GLN A 189 20.40 -13.69 18.93
N ALA A 190 20.26 -12.53 18.27
CA ALA A 190 20.58 -12.35 16.86
C ALA A 190 22.05 -12.65 16.49
N GLU A 191 22.98 -12.59 17.46
CA GLU A 191 24.38 -12.98 17.22
C GLU A 191 24.59 -14.49 17.28
N LYS A 192 23.70 -15.23 17.96
CA LYS A 192 23.77 -16.70 18.05
C LYS A 192 23.11 -17.37 16.86
N GLU A 193 22.11 -16.71 16.28
CA GLU A 193 21.45 -17.11 15.04
C GLU A 193 22.31 -16.69 13.83
N HIS A 194 23.53 -17.24 13.75
CA HIS A 194 24.42 -17.03 12.60
C HIS A 194 23.80 -17.61 11.34
N THR A 195 23.04 -16.80 10.60
CA THR A 195 22.58 -17.13 9.25
C THR A 195 23.53 -16.48 8.24
N ASN A 196 23.97 -17.26 7.25
CA ASN A 196 24.80 -16.74 6.17
C ASN A 196 24.01 -15.67 5.41
N PHE A 197 24.63 -14.56 4.99
CA PHE A 197 23.93 -13.49 4.26
C PHE A 197 23.18 -14.01 3.02
N GLY A 198 23.76 -15.00 2.32
CA GLY A 198 23.10 -15.67 1.20
C GLY A 198 21.88 -16.52 1.61
N GLU A 199 21.90 -17.11 2.80
CA GLU A 199 20.75 -17.84 3.36
C GLU A 199 19.64 -16.89 3.79
N ILE A 200 19.98 -15.76 4.44
CA ILE A 200 19.03 -14.70 4.78
C ILE A 200 18.37 -14.18 3.49
N LEU A 201 19.16 -13.87 2.46
CA LEU A 201 18.63 -13.37 1.20
C LEU A 201 17.71 -14.41 0.53
N ARG A 202 18.12 -15.69 0.50
CA ARG A 202 17.31 -16.78 -0.04
C ARG A 202 16.02 -16.95 0.74
N GLU A 203 16.09 -16.94 2.06
CA GLU A 203 14.94 -17.14 2.93
C GLU A 203 13.95 -15.98 2.83
N THR A 204 14.44 -14.73 2.79
CA THR A 204 13.60 -13.54 2.66
C THR A 204 12.97 -13.39 1.27
N LEU A 205 13.57 -13.95 0.21
CA LEU A 205 12.96 -14.01 -1.12
C LEU A 205 11.98 -15.19 -1.26
N VAL A 206 12.40 -16.38 -0.84
CA VAL A 206 11.64 -17.62 -1.04
C VAL A 206 10.42 -17.66 -0.11
N ARG A 207 10.52 -17.14 1.12
CA ARG A 207 9.45 -17.23 2.11
C ARG A 207 8.19 -16.45 1.71
N PRO A 208 8.23 -15.16 1.31
CA PRO A 208 7.04 -14.46 0.81
C PRO A 208 6.42 -15.13 -0.41
N THR A 209 7.22 -15.59 -1.37
CA THR A 209 6.73 -16.31 -2.55
C THR A 209 6.07 -17.63 -2.17
N ARG A 210 6.69 -18.40 -1.26
CA ARG A 210 6.11 -19.64 -0.74
C ARG A 210 4.79 -19.36 -0.04
N MET A 211 4.75 -18.39 0.86
CA MET A 211 3.51 -17.99 1.55
C MET A 211 2.42 -17.58 0.54
N LEU A 212 2.74 -16.77 -0.46
CA LEU A 212 1.77 -16.41 -1.50
C LEU A 212 1.23 -17.62 -2.28
N CYS A 213 2.06 -18.62 -2.56
CA CYS A 213 1.65 -19.79 -3.35
C CYS A 213 1.02 -20.91 -2.51
N THR A 214 1.32 -21.01 -1.21
CA THR A 214 0.86 -22.13 -0.35
C THR A 214 -0.19 -21.71 0.66
N GLU A 215 -0.18 -20.44 1.10
CA GLU A 215 -1.12 -19.93 2.09
C GLU A 215 -2.32 -19.28 1.42
N GLY A 216 -3.43 -20.02 1.35
CA GLY A 216 -4.67 -19.53 0.74
C GLY A 216 -5.19 -18.23 1.36
N VAL A 217 -4.93 -17.97 2.65
CA VAL A 217 -5.29 -16.72 3.32
C VAL A 217 -4.48 -15.55 2.78
N VAL A 218 -3.14 -15.69 2.72
CA VAL A 218 -2.24 -14.64 2.20
C VAL A 218 -2.56 -14.32 0.75
N LEU A 219 -2.80 -15.35 -0.08
CA LEU A 219 -3.19 -15.15 -1.47
C LEU A 219 -4.54 -14.44 -1.60
N SER A 220 -5.58 -14.92 -0.91
CA SER A 220 -6.93 -14.38 -1.04
C SER A 220 -7.03 -12.94 -0.52
N PHE A 221 -6.45 -12.67 0.65
CA PHE A 221 -6.38 -11.31 1.20
C PHE A 221 -5.43 -10.41 0.43
N GLY A 222 -4.32 -10.95 -0.09
CA GLY A 222 -3.45 -10.25 -1.01
C GLY A 222 -4.16 -9.82 -2.27
N MET A 223 -4.95 -10.70 -2.91
CA MET A 223 -5.75 -10.37 -4.09
C MET A 223 -6.83 -9.32 -3.78
N TRP A 224 -7.47 -9.41 -2.63
CA TRP A 224 -8.46 -8.42 -2.21
C TRP A 224 -7.84 -7.04 -1.98
N SER A 225 -6.75 -6.97 -1.23
CA SER A 225 -5.99 -5.74 -0.99
C SER A 225 -5.41 -5.16 -2.29
N ALA A 226 -4.85 -6.02 -3.13
CA ALA A 226 -4.28 -5.64 -4.42
C ALA A 226 -5.32 -5.11 -5.40
N PHE A 227 -6.54 -5.66 -5.38
CA PHE A 227 -7.64 -5.11 -6.15
C PHE A 227 -8.04 -3.71 -5.66
N CYS A 228 -8.06 -3.46 -4.35
CA CYS A 228 -8.26 -2.11 -3.80
C CYS A 228 -7.19 -1.16 -4.36
N ILE A 229 -5.91 -1.44 -4.13
CA ILE A 229 -4.82 -0.56 -4.60
C ILE A 229 -4.86 -0.36 -6.11
N GLY A 230 -5.03 -1.44 -6.88
CA GLY A 230 -5.18 -1.37 -8.33
C GLY A 230 -6.33 -0.46 -8.77
N THR A 231 -7.48 -0.55 -8.10
CA THR A 231 -8.65 0.32 -8.37
C THR A 231 -8.35 1.79 -8.08
N ALA A 232 -7.60 2.12 -7.01
CA ALA A 232 -7.16 3.51 -6.77
C ALA A 232 -6.34 4.05 -7.95
N PHE A 233 -5.43 3.25 -8.50
CA PHE A 233 -4.67 3.66 -9.68
C PHE A 233 -5.56 3.78 -10.93
N MET A 234 -6.56 2.90 -11.12
CA MET A 234 -7.52 3.04 -12.22
C MET A 234 -8.34 4.32 -12.10
N PHE A 235 -8.74 4.71 -10.90
CA PHE A 235 -9.48 5.95 -10.63
C PHE A 235 -8.75 7.21 -11.05
N THR A 236 -7.41 7.21 -11.02
CA THR A 236 -6.64 8.35 -11.55
C THR A 236 -6.91 8.63 -13.03
N GLN A 237 -7.45 7.67 -13.78
CA GLN A 237 -7.85 7.84 -15.18
C GLN A 237 -9.35 7.89 -15.36
N SER A 238 -10.10 6.99 -14.70
CA SER A 238 -11.54 6.91 -14.93
C SER A 238 -12.27 8.14 -14.41
N ILE A 239 -11.79 8.76 -13.32
CA ILE A 239 -12.33 10.04 -12.84
C ILE A 239 -12.12 11.13 -13.88
N VAL A 240 -10.93 11.20 -14.49
CA VAL A 240 -10.66 12.16 -15.56
C VAL A 240 -11.59 11.93 -16.74
N GLN A 241 -11.74 10.68 -17.21
CA GLN A 241 -12.62 10.35 -18.33
C GLN A 241 -14.08 10.70 -18.05
N VAL A 242 -14.63 10.22 -16.93
CA VAL A 242 -16.04 10.44 -16.57
C VAL A 242 -16.34 11.93 -16.41
N PHE A 243 -15.51 12.67 -15.67
CA PHE A 243 -15.82 14.07 -15.37
C PHE A 243 -15.50 15.03 -16.51
N SER A 244 -14.47 14.75 -17.32
CA SER A 244 -14.20 15.56 -18.50
C SER A 244 -15.23 15.31 -19.61
N GLU A 245 -15.65 14.06 -19.85
CA GLU A 245 -16.61 13.75 -20.93
C GLU A 245 -18.06 14.08 -20.57
N LEU A 246 -18.51 13.82 -19.33
CA LEU A 246 -19.91 14.07 -18.96
C LEU A 246 -20.19 15.51 -18.52
N TYR A 247 -19.22 16.14 -17.84
CA TYR A 247 -19.41 17.45 -17.21
C TYR A 247 -18.56 18.56 -17.81
N GLY A 248 -17.67 18.24 -18.77
CA GLY A 248 -16.77 19.23 -19.38
C GLY A 248 -15.74 19.80 -18.39
N TRP A 249 -15.41 19.06 -17.33
CA TRP A 249 -14.48 19.55 -16.32
C TRP A 249 -13.05 19.62 -16.85
N SER A 250 -12.37 20.70 -16.45
CA SER A 250 -10.94 20.86 -16.71
C SER A 250 -10.13 19.80 -15.97
N PHE A 251 -8.91 19.57 -16.44
CA PHE A 251 -7.98 18.64 -15.82
C PHE A 251 -7.72 18.94 -14.32
N PHE A 252 -7.67 20.24 -13.96
CA PHE A 252 -7.57 20.65 -12.56
C PHE A 252 -8.79 20.21 -11.74
N GLY A 253 -10.00 20.47 -12.26
CA GLY A 253 -11.25 20.10 -11.61
C GLY A 253 -11.37 18.60 -11.38
N THR A 254 -11.05 17.78 -12.38
CA THR A 254 -11.11 16.31 -12.25
C THR A 254 -10.09 15.78 -11.23
N GLY A 255 -8.91 16.40 -11.14
CA GLY A 255 -7.94 16.10 -10.10
C GLY A 255 -8.48 16.35 -8.68
N LEU A 256 -9.27 17.41 -8.47
CA LEU A 256 -9.89 17.69 -7.16
C LEU A 256 -10.91 16.63 -6.74
N VAL A 257 -11.63 16.02 -7.69
CA VAL A 257 -12.61 14.95 -7.42
C VAL A 257 -11.97 13.75 -6.74
N GLN A 258 -10.69 13.45 -7.02
CA GLN A 258 -9.95 12.38 -6.35
C GLN A 258 -9.90 12.57 -4.81
N SER A 259 -10.03 13.81 -4.32
CA SER A 259 -10.13 14.11 -2.88
C SER A 259 -11.34 13.43 -2.22
N ALA A 260 -12.41 13.16 -2.97
CA ALA A 260 -13.57 12.44 -2.46
C ALA A 260 -13.19 11.03 -1.97
N VAL A 261 -12.28 10.33 -2.66
CA VAL A 261 -11.76 9.03 -2.23
C VAL A 261 -11.08 9.16 -0.86
N VAL A 262 -10.25 10.19 -0.69
CA VAL A 262 -9.51 10.44 0.57
C VAL A 262 -10.44 10.83 1.72
N ILE A 263 -11.51 11.57 1.45
CA ILE A 263 -12.55 11.83 2.45
C ILE A 263 -13.17 10.52 2.93
N GLY A 264 -13.44 9.59 2.01
CA GLY A 264 -13.87 8.23 2.31
C GLY A 264 -12.88 7.47 3.20
N GLU A 265 -11.60 7.50 2.85
CA GLU A 265 -10.52 6.86 3.62
C GLU A 265 -10.40 7.43 5.04
N LEU A 266 -10.61 8.75 5.19
CA LEU A 266 -10.60 9.41 6.50
C LEU A 266 -11.78 8.96 7.37
N ILE A 267 -12.96 8.83 6.79
CA ILE A 267 -14.13 8.23 7.48
C ILE A 267 -13.80 6.79 7.88
N GLY A 268 -13.11 6.05 7.01
CA GLY A 268 -12.62 4.70 7.28
C GLY A 268 -11.67 4.67 8.48
N LEU A 269 -10.71 5.60 8.56
CA LEU A 269 -9.79 5.72 9.69
C LEU A 269 -10.54 5.94 11.00
N VAL A 270 -11.53 6.85 11.01
CA VAL A 270 -12.36 7.07 12.20
C VAL A 270 -13.15 5.81 12.56
N ALA A 271 -13.72 5.11 11.58
CA ALA A 271 -14.43 3.86 11.79
C ALA A 271 -13.51 2.75 12.33
N SER A 272 -12.23 2.73 11.96
CA SER A 272 -11.26 1.76 12.50
C SER A 272 -11.06 1.87 14.01
N LEU A 273 -11.27 3.06 14.59
CA LEU A 273 -11.23 3.24 16.05
C LEU A 273 -12.37 2.48 16.76
N VAL A 274 -13.53 2.40 16.11
CA VAL A 274 -14.66 1.59 16.59
C VAL A 274 -14.34 0.11 16.42
N GLN A 275 -13.76 -0.27 15.28
CA GLN A 275 -13.33 -1.64 15.02
C GLN A 275 -12.30 -2.14 16.05
N ASP A 276 -11.34 -1.31 16.42
CA ASP A 276 -10.37 -1.64 17.47
C ASP A 276 -11.05 -1.92 18.81
N ARG A 277 -12.06 -1.12 19.19
CA ARG A 277 -12.84 -1.38 20.40
C ARG A 277 -13.53 -2.73 20.35
N ILE A 278 -14.13 -3.09 19.20
CA ILE A 278 -14.79 -4.38 18.98
C ILE A 278 -13.78 -5.53 19.07
N TYR A 279 -12.62 -5.40 18.44
CA TYR A 279 -11.54 -6.39 18.48
C TYR A 279 -11.06 -6.62 19.91
N PHE A 280 -10.70 -5.59 20.67
CA PHE A 280 -10.23 -5.78 22.05
C PHE A 280 -11.34 -6.29 22.99
N ALA A 281 -12.60 -5.92 22.77
CA ALA A 281 -13.71 -6.47 23.53
C ALA A 281 -13.92 -7.97 23.27
N SER A 282 -13.48 -8.48 22.11
CA SER A 282 -13.62 -9.89 21.76
C SER A 282 -12.82 -10.84 22.66
N ALA A 283 -11.82 -10.35 23.40
CA ALA A 283 -11.04 -11.16 24.32
C ALA A 283 -11.89 -11.82 25.42
N LYS A 284 -12.99 -11.18 25.83
CA LYS A 284 -13.92 -11.71 26.85
C LYS A 284 -14.72 -12.93 26.39
N ARG A 285 -14.88 -13.08 25.07
CA ARG A 285 -15.66 -14.16 24.44
C ARG A 285 -14.76 -15.17 23.71
N ASN A 286 -13.43 -15.04 23.83
CA ASN A 286 -12.52 -15.96 23.19
C ASN A 286 -12.48 -17.28 23.97
N THR A 287 -13.02 -18.34 23.36
CA THR A 287 -13.02 -19.69 23.92
C THR A 287 -11.77 -20.50 23.56
N ASP A 288 -11.04 -20.11 22.50
CA ASP A 288 -9.82 -20.80 22.07
C ASP A 288 -8.62 -20.40 22.92
N THR A 289 -8.52 -19.12 23.27
CA THR A 289 -7.41 -18.58 24.07
C THR A 289 -7.94 -17.52 25.03
N PRO A 290 -8.35 -17.91 26.25
CA PRO A 290 -8.95 -17.00 27.21
C PRO A 290 -8.09 -15.77 27.47
N GLY A 291 -8.70 -14.58 27.41
CA GLY A 291 -8.01 -13.30 27.66
C GLY A 291 -7.27 -12.70 26.47
N LYS A 292 -7.10 -13.42 25.35
CA LYS A 292 -6.57 -12.86 24.09
C LYS A 292 -7.72 -12.54 23.11
N PRO A 293 -7.65 -11.44 22.34
CA PRO A 293 -8.65 -11.15 21.30
C PRO A 293 -8.77 -12.26 20.24
N ILE A 294 -9.94 -12.36 19.60
CA ILE A 294 -10.18 -13.29 18.49
C ILE A 294 -9.63 -12.65 17.21
N PRO A 295 -8.70 -13.28 16.47
CA PRO A 295 -8.14 -12.73 15.24
C PRO A 295 -9.20 -12.33 14.21
N GLU A 296 -10.24 -13.16 14.02
CA GLU A 296 -11.33 -12.90 13.05
C GLU A 296 -12.15 -11.65 13.39
N ALA A 297 -12.10 -11.17 14.64
CA ALA A 297 -12.75 -9.91 15.02
C ALA A 297 -12.16 -8.69 14.30
N ARG A 298 -10.92 -8.78 13.78
CA ARG A 298 -10.29 -7.76 12.91
C ARG A 298 -11.05 -7.50 11.62
N LEU A 299 -11.88 -8.44 11.17
CA LEU A 299 -12.57 -8.35 9.88
C LEU A 299 -14.00 -7.80 9.97
N TYR A 300 -14.54 -7.64 11.18
CA TYR A 300 -15.95 -7.31 11.40
C TYR A 300 -16.39 -6.01 10.72
N LEU A 301 -15.58 -4.96 10.75
CA LEU A 301 -15.87 -3.72 10.02
C LEU A 301 -15.59 -3.86 8.52
N SER A 302 -14.54 -4.59 8.15
CA SER A 302 -14.13 -4.74 6.75
C SER A 302 -15.19 -5.43 5.89
N ILE A 303 -15.97 -6.34 6.45
CA ILE A 303 -17.06 -7.04 5.74
C ILE A 303 -18.13 -6.06 5.24
N PRO A 304 -18.91 -5.37 6.11
CA PRO A 304 -19.94 -4.44 5.65
C PRO A 304 -19.33 -3.28 4.85
N ALA A 305 -18.12 -2.81 5.21
CA ALA A 305 -17.45 -1.75 4.46
C ALA A 305 -17.07 -2.17 3.03
N SER A 306 -16.73 -3.44 2.79
CA SER A 306 -16.44 -3.95 1.45
C SER A 306 -17.70 -4.05 0.59
N PHE A 307 -18.79 -4.59 1.14
CA PHE A 307 -20.05 -4.68 0.40
C PHE A 307 -20.65 -3.31 0.10
N ILE A 308 -20.73 -2.42 1.10
CA ILE A 308 -21.39 -1.12 0.97
C ILE A 308 -20.44 -0.09 0.33
N GLY A 309 -19.20 -0.03 0.82
CA GLY A 309 -18.21 0.96 0.39
C GLY A 309 -17.56 0.59 -0.94
N LEU A 310 -16.83 -0.55 -0.99
CA LEU A 310 -16.04 -0.91 -2.17
C LEU A 310 -16.94 -1.33 -3.35
N SER A 311 -17.70 -2.43 -3.21
CA SER A 311 -18.57 -2.94 -4.28
C SER A 311 -19.77 -2.02 -4.52
N GLY A 312 -20.49 -1.67 -3.45
CA GLY A 312 -21.63 -0.76 -3.52
C GLY A 312 -21.25 0.61 -4.05
N GLY A 313 -20.12 1.18 -3.64
CA GLY A 313 -19.60 2.44 -4.18
C GLY A 313 -19.24 2.35 -5.66
N LEU A 314 -18.68 1.23 -6.13
CA LEU A 314 -18.38 1.03 -7.56
C LEU A 314 -19.65 0.92 -8.41
N PHE A 315 -20.68 0.20 -7.96
CA PHE A 315 -21.99 0.20 -8.62
C PHE A 315 -22.67 1.56 -8.55
N TYR A 316 -22.53 2.26 -7.43
CA TYR A 316 -23.08 3.60 -7.28
C TYR A 316 -22.41 4.57 -8.26
N PHE A 317 -21.08 4.52 -8.40
CA PHE A 317 -20.33 5.28 -9.40
C PHE A 317 -20.76 4.92 -10.82
N ALA A 318 -20.88 3.63 -11.11
CA ALA A 318 -21.33 3.12 -12.40
C ALA A 318 -22.64 3.77 -12.84
N TRP A 319 -23.68 3.67 -11.99
CA TRP A 319 -25.04 4.05 -12.34
C TRP A 319 -25.37 5.51 -12.00
N THR A 320 -24.38 6.29 -11.57
CA THR A 320 -24.49 7.75 -11.45
C THR A 320 -23.64 8.52 -12.46
N SER A 321 -22.84 7.81 -13.25
CA SER A 321 -22.03 8.37 -14.33
C SER A 321 -22.91 8.69 -15.56
N TYR A 322 -23.84 9.63 -15.42
CA TYR A 322 -24.68 10.15 -16.51
C TYR A 322 -24.60 11.67 -16.54
N ALA A 323 -24.61 12.27 -17.73
CA ALA A 323 -24.58 13.72 -17.89
C ALA A 323 -25.80 14.43 -17.25
N SER A 324 -26.94 13.74 -17.13
CA SER A 324 -28.16 14.24 -16.48
C SER A 324 -28.09 14.26 -14.95
N ILE A 325 -27.17 13.50 -14.34
CA ILE A 325 -27.03 13.40 -12.89
C ILE A 325 -25.98 14.42 -12.43
N PRO A 326 -26.24 15.23 -11.38
CA PRO A 326 -25.28 16.22 -10.91
C PRO A 326 -23.94 15.59 -10.51
N TRP A 327 -22.82 16.23 -10.89
CA TRP A 327 -21.44 15.79 -10.64
C TRP A 327 -21.12 15.38 -9.19
N ILE A 328 -21.83 15.95 -8.21
CA ILE A 328 -21.63 15.66 -6.79
C ILE A 328 -22.02 14.22 -6.45
N VAL A 329 -23.00 13.64 -7.17
CA VAL A 329 -23.50 12.29 -6.89
C VAL A 329 -22.44 11.22 -7.21
N PRO A 330 -21.83 11.15 -8.42
CA PRO A 330 -20.70 10.26 -8.64
C PRO A 330 -19.50 10.62 -7.76
N SER A 331 -19.30 11.88 -7.37
CA SER A 331 -18.24 12.23 -6.41
C SER A 331 -18.44 11.60 -5.03
N ILE A 332 -19.68 11.59 -4.51
CA ILE A 332 -20.02 10.93 -3.24
C ILE A 332 -19.77 9.43 -3.34
N SER A 333 -20.09 8.80 -4.47
CA SER A 333 -19.83 7.36 -4.65
C SER A 333 -18.35 7.01 -4.54
N LEU A 334 -17.43 7.89 -4.97
CA LEU A 334 -15.98 7.70 -4.80
C LEU A 334 -15.56 7.74 -3.34
N ALA A 335 -16.24 8.52 -2.49
CA ALA A 335 -16.02 8.49 -1.04
C ALA A 335 -16.47 7.17 -0.42
N PHE A 336 -17.57 6.57 -0.90
CA PHE A 336 -17.94 5.21 -0.49
C PHE A 336 -16.85 4.21 -0.85
N VAL A 337 -16.31 4.30 -2.08
CA VAL A 337 -15.23 3.41 -2.51
C VAL A 337 -13.99 3.59 -1.64
N GLY A 338 -13.56 4.83 -1.38
CA GLY A 338 -12.43 5.12 -0.48
C GLY A 338 -12.62 4.56 0.93
N PHE A 339 -13.82 4.68 1.49
CA PHE A 339 -14.17 4.09 2.79
C PHE A 339 -14.01 2.56 2.78
N GLY A 340 -14.53 1.90 1.74
CA GLY A 340 -14.42 0.46 1.57
C GLY A 340 -12.98 -0.01 1.37
N MET A 341 -12.21 0.71 0.55
CA MET A 341 -10.79 0.41 0.29
C MET A 341 -9.95 0.49 1.56
N PHE A 342 -10.10 1.57 2.34
CA PHE A 342 -9.39 1.71 3.61
C PHE A 342 -9.77 0.58 4.59
N CYS A 343 -11.06 0.35 4.83
CA CYS A 343 -11.49 -0.66 5.80
C CYS A 343 -11.04 -2.08 5.42
N SER A 344 -11.02 -2.38 4.12
CA SER A 344 -10.58 -3.68 3.59
C SER A 344 -9.08 -3.89 3.78
N THR A 345 -8.27 -2.94 3.33
CA THR A 345 -6.79 -2.99 3.44
C THR A 345 -6.32 -2.98 4.90
N ALA A 346 -6.94 -2.16 5.76
CA ALA A 346 -6.68 -2.14 7.20
C ALA A 346 -7.06 -3.47 7.88
N GLY A 347 -8.22 -4.03 7.54
CA GLY A 347 -8.67 -5.33 8.05
C GLY A 347 -7.73 -6.47 7.66
N VAL A 348 -7.32 -6.52 6.38
CA VAL A 348 -6.36 -7.50 5.86
C VAL A 348 -5.03 -7.38 6.59
N THR A 349 -4.45 -6.18 6.64
CA THR A 349 -3.12 -5.96 7.22
C THR A 349 -3.10 -6.33 8.70
N THR A 350 -4.07 -5.85 9.48
CA THR A 350 -4.13 -6.14 10.92
C THR A 350 -4.42 -7.62 11.21
N TYR A 351 -5.26 -8.27 10.41
CA TYR A 351 -5.48 -9.72 10.54
C TYR A 351 -4.20 -10.51 10.25
N VAL A 352 -3.49 -10.19 9.16
CA VAL A 352 -2.27 -10.90 8.75
C VAL A 352 -1.16 -10.72 9.77
N VAL A 353 -1.00 -9.50 10.31
CA VAL A 353 -0.04 -9.22 11.40
C VAL A 353 -0.32 -10.09 12.63
N ASP A 354 -1.59 -10.20 13.02
CA ASP A 354 -1.97 -10.96 14.22
C ASP A 354 -1.92 -12.49 13.97
N ALA A 355 -2.39 -12.97 12.81
CA ALA A 355 -2.51 -14.39 12.50
C ALA A 355 -1.18 -15.05 12.09
N TYR A 356 -0.25 -14.28 11.52
CA TYR A 356 1.09 -14.72 11.14
C TYR A 356 2.16 -14.03 11.98
N ALA A 357 1.94 -13.76 13.27
CA ALA A 357 2.83 -12.93 14.11
C ALA A 357 4.34 -13.15 13.89
N LYS A 358 4.79 -14.41 13.88
CA LYS A 358 6.19 -14.81 13.61
C LYS A 358 6.69 -14.50 12.19
N TYR A 359 5.80 -14.55 11.21
CA TYR A 359 6.08 -14.40 9.78
C TYR A 359 5.37 -13.18 9.14
N ALA A 360 4.95 -12.22 9.97
CA ALA A 360 4.07 -11.13 9.56
C ALA A 360 4.72 -10.25 8.49
N ALA A 361 6.02 -9.94 8.65
CA ALA A 361 6.78 -9.16 7.69
C ALA A 361 6.83 -9.84 6.30
N SER A 362 7.04 -11.16 6.25
CA SER A 362 7.06 -11.92 4.99
C SER A 362 5.68 -12.00 4.34
N ALA A 363 4.62 -12.18 5.12
CA ALA A 363 3.25 -12.19 4.61
C ALA A 363 2.85 -10.83 4.03
N ILE A 364 3.14 -9.74 4.75
CA ILE A 364 2.90 -8.36 4.30
C ILE A 364 3.69 -8.07 3.03
N ALA A 365 4.97 -8.48 2.96
CA ALA A 365 5.78 -8.29 1.77
C ALA A 365 5.18 -8.99 0.53
N GLY A 366 4.61 -10.19 0.71
CA GLY A 366 3.87 -10.88 -0.35
C GLY A 366 2.61 -10.14 -0.79
N ILE A 367 1.83 -9.61 0.16
CA ILE A 367 0.65 -8.80 -0.15
C ILE A 367 1.04 -7.51 -0.89
N ALA A 368 2.05 -6.80 -0.40
CA ALA A 368 2.56 -5.59 -1.03
C ALA A 368 3.09 -5.85 -2.45
N PHE A 369 3.69 -7.02 -2.70
CA PHE A 369 4.08 -7.43 -4.06
C PHE A 369 2.85 -7.52 -4.98
N LEU A 370 1.77 -8.18 -4.55
CA LEU A 370 0.53 -8.27 -5.33
C LEU A 370 -0.11 -6.89 -5.55
N GLU A 371 -0.12 -6.03 -4.53
CA GLU A 371 -0.65 -4.66 -4.62
C GLU A 371 0.08 -3.84 -5.68
N ASN A 372 1.41 -3.84 -5.63
CA ASN A 372 2.24 -3.14 -6.62
C ASN A 372 2.11 -3.78 -8.01
N PHE A 373 1.98 -5.10 -8.09
CA PHE A 373 1.75 -5.79 -9.37
C PHE A 373 0.41 -5.38 -10.00
N MET A 374 -0.69 -5.41 -9.24
CA MET A 374 -2.00 -4.95 -9.73
C MET A 374 -1.98 -3.46 -10.08
N ALA A 375 -1.33 -2.62 -9.27
CA ALA A 375 -1.13 -1.19 -9.55
C ALA A 375 -0.31 -0.92 -10.82
N ALA A 376 0.60 -1.82 -11.21
CA ALA A 376 1.39 -1.69 -12.42
C ALA A 376 0.57 -2.01 -13.68
N PHE A 377 -0.24 -3.07 -13.64
CA PHE A 377 -0.87 -3.64 -14.83
C PHE A 377 -2.33 -3.26 -15.04
N LEU A 378 -3.17 -3.20 -13.99
CA LEU A 378 -4.59 -2.85 -14.15
C LEU A 378 -4.81 -1.48 -14.83
N PRO A 379 -4.03 -0.44 -14.52
CA PRO A 379 -4.20 0.86 -15.18
C PRO A 379 -4.00 0.82 -16.70
N LEU A 380 -3.23 -0.13 -17.25
CA LEU A 380 -3.07 -0.26 -18.69
C LEU A 380 -4.39 -0.65 -19.39
N ALA A 381 -5.29 -1.34 -18.70
CA ALA A 381 -6.57 -1.74 -19.27
C ALA A 381 -7.64 -0.65 -19.16
N THR A 382 -7.49 0.34 -18.26
CA THR A 382 -8.56 1.28 -17.90
C THR A 382 -9.12 2.04 -19.09
N GLN A 383 -8.29 2.69 -19.92
CA GLN A 383 -8.78 3.46 -21.06
C GLN A 383 -9.57 2.60 -22.05
N SER A 384 -9.02 1.43 -22.42
CA SER A 384 -9.69 0.53 -23.36
C SER A 384 -10.99 -0.01 -22.78
N MET A 385 -11.00 -0.34 -21.48
CA MET A 385 -12.17 -0.85 -20.78
C MET A 385 -13.31 0.17 -20.77
N TYR A 386 -13.04 1.41 -20.38
CA TYR A 386 -14.06 2.47 -20.30
C TYR A 386 -14.56 2.90 -21.68
N ARG A 387 -13.71 2.93 -22.72
CA ARG A 387 -14.15 3.21 -24.10
C ARG A 387 -15.01 2.11 -24.70
N THR A 388 -14.70 0.85 -24.41
CA THR A 388 -15.39 -0.30 -25.03
C THR A 388 -16.70 -0.64 -24.32
N LEU A 389 -16.70 -0.64 -22.98
CA LEU A 389 -17.87 -1.01 -22.18
C LEU A 389 -18.76 0.20 -21.85
N GLY A 390 -18.25 1.42 -21.98
CA GLY A 390 -18.89 2.61 -21.43
C GLY A 390 -18.71 2.72 -19.91
N PHE A 391 -19.02 3.89 -19.37
CA PHE A 391 -18.73 4.25 -17.97
C PHE A 391 -19.45 3.35 -16.96
N GLN A 392 -20.69 2.99 -17.27
CA GLN A 392 -21.57 2.20 -16.42
C GLN A 392 -21.04 0.76 -16.31
N TRP A 393 -20.88 0.07 -17.45
CA TRP A 393 -20.47 -1.33 -17.45
C TRP A 393 -19.01 -1.52 -17.06
N ALA A 394 -18.11 -0.59 -17.42
CA ALA A 394 -16.72 -0.62 -16.97
C ALA A 394 -16.63 -0.57 -15.44
N SER A 395 -17.36 0.35 -14.80
CA SER A 395 -17.38 0.48 -13.34
C SER A 395 -18.16 -0.68 -12.68
N SER A 396 -19.22 -1.19 -13.32
CA SER A 396 -19.97 -2.35 -12.83
C SER A 396 -19.14 -3.64 -12.86
N LEU A 397 -18.30 -3.84 -13.88
CA LEU A 397 -17.37 -4.96 -13.94
C LEU A 397 -16.44 -4.96 -12.72
N LEU A 398 -15.85 -3.80 -12.39
CA LEU A 398 -15.07 -3.64 -11.16
C LEU A 398 -15.92 -3.91 -9.92
N GLY A 399 -17.18 -3.45 -9.89
CA GLY A 399 -18.13 -3.70 -8.82
C GLY A 399 -18.43 -5.18 -8.59
N PHE A 400 -18.56 -5.98 -9.65
CA PHE A 400 -18.75 -7.44 -9.57
C PHE A 400 -17.50 -8.16 -9.06
N ILE A 401 -16.31 -7.74 -9.50
CA ILE A 401 -15.04 -8.30 -8.99
C ILE A 401 -14.89 -7.96 -7.50
N ALA A 402 -15.15 -6.70 -7.12
CA ALA A 402 -15.17 -6.28 -5.74
C ALA A 402 -16.18 -7.08 -4.90
N LEU A 403 -17.36 -7.37 -5.46
CA LEU A 403 -18.39 -8.16 -4.78
C LEU A 403 -17.89 -9.57 -4.49
N ALA A 404 -17.29 -10.24 -5.48
CA ALA A 404 -16.72 -11.57 -5.33
C ALA A 404 -15.62 -11.59 -4.25
N LEU A 405 -14.71 -10.60 -4.27
CA LEU A 405 -13.65 -10.47 -3.27
C LEU A 405 -14.20 -10.13 -1.87
N SER A 406 -15.33 -9.42 -1.78
CA SER A 406 -15.99 -9.08 -0.51
C SER A 406 -16.50 -10.32 0.25
N PHE A 407 -16.68 -11.46 -0.42
CA PHE A 407 -17.03 -12.73 0.23
C PHE A 407 -15.84 -13.41 0.92
N ILE A 408 -14.60 -13.08 0.58
CA ILE A 408 -13.39 -13.67 1.19
C ILE A 408 -13.38 -13.54 2.73
N PRO A 409 -13.55 -12.35 3.34
CA PRO A 409 -13.56 -12.22 4.79
C PRO A 409 -14.76 -12.93 5.45
N LEU A 410 -15.89 -13.10 4.75
CA LEU A 410 -17.03 -13.88 5.26
C LEU A 410 -16.71 -15.36 5.37
N ILE A 411 -16.06 -15.92 4.35
CA ILE A 411 -15.61 -17.31 4.35
C ILE A 411 -14.63 -17.53 5.50
N LEU A 412 -13.68 -16.60 5.71
CA LEU A 412 -12.73 -16.70 6.81
C LEU A 412 -13.39 -16.53 8.18
N LEU A 413 -14.40 -15.67 8.32
CA LEU A 413 -15.14 -15.52 9.56
C LEU A 413 -15.95 -16.76 9.91
N ARG A 414 -16.49 -17.47 8.91
CA ARG A 414 -17.27 -18.70 9.12
C ARG A 414 -16.40 -19.94 9.35
N PHE A 415 -15.29 -20.06 8.62
CA PHE A 415 -14.43 -21.25 8.61
C PHE A 415 -13.03 -21.01 9.21
N GLY A 416 -12.82 -19.89 9.90
CA GLY A 416 -11.52 -19.42 10.38
C GLY A 416 -10.72 -20.48 11.12
N LYS A 417 -11.32 -21.16 12.11
CA LYS A 417 -10.64 -22.25 12.85
C LYS A 417 -10.11 -23.35 11.94
N SER A 418 -10.91 -23.79 10.97
CA SER A 418 -10.50 -24.84 10.01
C SER A 418 -9.42 -24.35 9.05
N ILE A 419 -9.51 -23.11 8.59
CA ILE A 419 -8.54 -22.51 7.68
C ILE A 419 -7.20 -22.30 8.39
N ARG A 420 -7.19 -21.75 9.61
CA ARG A 420 -5.98 -21.60 10.43
C ARG A 420 -5.33 -22.94 10.73
N GLY A 421 -6.12 -23.95 11.09
CA GLY A 421 -5.61 -25.29 11.39
C GLY A 421 -4.98 -26.02 10.21
N LYS A 422 -5.22 -25.57 8.97
CA LYS A 422 -4.59 -26.10 7.75
C LYS A 422 -3.32 -25.34 7.33
N SER A 423 -3.02 -24.21 7.97
CA SER A 423 -1.86 -23.37 7.65
C SER A 423 -0.64 -23.80 8.49
N PRO A 424 0.43 -24.32 7.87
CA PRO A 424 1.66 -24.64 8.58
C PRO A 424 2.29 -23.40 9.23
N PHE A 425 2.28 -22.26 8.53
CA PHE A 425 2.89 -21.02 9.02
C PHE A 425 2.12 -20.39 10.18
N MET A 426 0.78 -20.44 10.18
CA MET A 426 -0.01 -19.99 11.34
C MET A 426 0.13 -20.94 12.52
N SER A 427 0.22 -22.25 12.27
CA SER A 427 0.43 -23.24 13.33
C SER A 427 1.77 -23.00 14.04
N GLU A 428 2.85 -22.80 13.29
CA GLU A 428 4.17 -22.49 13.83
C GLU A 428 4.21 -21.14 14.57
N ALA A 429 3.41 -20.15 14.14
CA ALA A 429 3.32 -18.85 14.79
C ALA A 429 2.51 -18.89 16.11
N GLY A 430 1.69 -19.92 16.33
CA GLY A 430 0.88 -20.09 17.53
C GLY A 430 1.61 -20.75 18.72
N TYR A 431 2.78 -21.34 18.49
CA TYR A 431 3.62 -21.97 19.52
C TYR A 431 4.67 -20.99 20.03
N GLU A 432 4.28 -20.06 20.90
CA GLU A 432 5.21 -19.37 21.80
C GLU A 432 4.66 -19.47 23.22
N ASP A 433 5.21 -20.42 23.99
CA ASP A 433 5.24 -20.44 25.46
C ASP A 433 6.58 -19.83 25.93
#